data_AF-A0A9P7F911-F1
#
_entry.id   AF-A0A9P7F911-F1
#
_cell.length_a   1.000
_cell.length_b   1.000
_cell.length_c   1.000
_cell.angle_alpha   90.00
_cell.angle_beta   90.00
_cell.angle_gamma   90.00
#
_symmetry.space_group_name_H-M   'P 1'
#
loop_
_entity.id
_entity.type
_entity.pdbx_description
1 polymer ?
#
loop_
_entity_poly.entity_id
_entity_poly.type
_entity_poly.pdbx_seq_one_letter_code
_entity_poly.pdbx_strand_id
1 'polypeptide(L)'
;MSYTIVVRVIDATNNNSNFTLAEKTVWHYANGGRWSNTDSIQTLTMGGSGTSGGLRFMCGTGEVFLVMLGVHNYKRWCDISTDLAPGDTGMKIHPEYYTDGTAQNKLLWEQLSEMEKTSAKGTKVNVKYVQEAADGKSFVVHITIA
;
A
#
# COMPACT_ATOMS: atom_id res chain seq x y z
N MET A 1 16.94 -10.67 -6.25
CA MET A 1 16.87 -11.07 -4.83
C MET A 1 15.56 -10.53 -4.32
N SER A 2 14.63 -11.39 -3.90
CA SER A 2 13.24 -11.01 -3.65
C SER A 2 13.02 -10.32 -2.32
N TYR A 3 11.92 -9.56 -2.24
CA TYR A 3 11.41 -8.94 -1.02
C TYR A 3 9.96 -9.35 -0.79
N THR A 4 9.55 -9.44 0.47
CA THR A 4 8.17 -9.80 0.85
C THR A 4 7.61 -8.79 1.83
N ILE A 5 6.38 -8.33 1.59
CA ILE A 5 5.61 -7.50 2.54
C ILE A 5 4.33 -8.25 2.86
N VAL A 6 4.20 -8.68 4.11
CA VAL A 6 3.00 -9.31 4.67
C VAL A 6 2.12 -8.22 5.26
N VAL A 7 0.86 -8.15 4.83
CA VAL A 7 -0.08 -7.07 5.16
C VAL A 7 -1.26 -7.64 5.93
N ARG A 8 -1.49 -7.09 7.12
CA ARG A 8 -2.71 -7.30 7.91
C ARG A 8 -3.56 -6.04 7.85
N VAL A 9 -4.80 -6.19 7.40
CA VAL A 9 -5.78 -5.11 7.42
C VAL A 9 -6.58 -5.22 8.72
N ILE A 10 -6.65 -4.14 9.47
CA ILE A 10 -7.32 -4.03 10.76
C ILE A 10 -8.43 -2.98 10.61
N ASP A 11 -9.68 -3.42 10.60
CA ASP A 11 -10.83 -2.52 10.63
C ASP A 11 -11.19 -2.22 12.10
N ALA A 12 -10.84 -1.02 12.55
CA ALA A 12 -11.16 -0.48 13.87
C ALA A 12 -12.45 0.36 13.86
N THR A 13 -13.16 0.45 12.73
CA THR A 13 -14.43 1.18 12.61
C THR A 13 -15.63 0.40 13.17
N ASN A 14 -15.40 -0.80 13.74
CA ASN A 14 -16.43 -1.76 14.14
C ASN A 14 -17.37 -2.15 12.98
N ASN A 15 -16.82 -2.28 11.77
CA ASN A 15 -17.56 -2.55 10.52
C ASN A 15 -18.60 -1.48 10.14
N ASN A 16 -18.52 -0.27 10.68
CA ASN A 16 -19.46 0.80 10.29
C ASN A 16 -19.21 1.26 8.85
N SER A 17 -17.96 1.23 8.41
CA SER A 17 -17.58 1.65 7.07
C SER A 17 -17.66 0.52 6.04
N ASN A 18 -17.43 -0.74 6.43
CA ASN A 18 -17.43 -1.91 5.54
C ASN A 18 -16.50 -1.72 4.33
N PHE A 19 -15.27 -1.25 4.55
CA PHE A 19 -14.27 -1.20 3.47
C PHE A 19 -13.96 -2.59 2.93
N THR A 20 -13.92 -2.71 1.62
CA THR A 20 -13.56 -3.93 0.89
C THR A 20 -12.40 -3.65 -0.05
N LEU A 21 -11.57 -4.66 -0.27
CA LEU A 21 -10.44 -4.57 -1.19
C LEU A 21 -10.96 -4.72 -2.63
N ALA A 22 -10.83 -3.67 -3.42
CA ALA A 22 -11.40 -3.55 -4.77
C ALA A 22 -10.38 -3.78 -5.89
N GLU A 23 -9.10 -3.50 -5.64
CA GLU A 23 -8.04 -3.61 -6.66
C GLU A 23 -6.70 -3.95 -6.03
N LYS A 24 -5.89 -4.73 -6.77
CA LYS A 24 -4.49 -4.99 -6.45
C LYS A 24 -3.63 -4.71 -7.67
N THR A 25 -2.55 -3.97 -7.50
CA THR A 25 -1.61 -3.67 -8.58
C THR A 25 -0.20 -4.07 -8.20
N VAL A 26 0.64 -4.34 -9.19
CA VAL A 26 2.07 -4.61 -9.04
C VAL A 26 2.81 -3.88 -10.14
N TRP A 27 3.84 -3.11 -9.78
CA TRP A 27 4.68 -2.44 -10.77
C TRP A 27 5.65 -3.42 -11.42
N HIS A 28 5.98 -3.19 -12.69
CA HIS A 28 6.72 -4.16 -13.50
C HIS A 28 8.24 -4.15 -13.26
N TYR A 29 8.79 -3.13 -12.59
CA TYR A 29 10.23 -3.07 -12.28
C TYR A 29 10.67 -4.23 -11.38
N ALA A 30 11.99 -4.46 -11.34
CA ALA A 30 12.62 -5.48 -10.50
C ALA A 30 12.04 -6.90 -10.71
N ASN A 31 11.72 -7.26 -11.96
CA ASN A 31 11.04 -8.49 -12.35
C ASN A 31 9.61 -8.61 -11.80
N GLY A 32 8.97 -7.47 -11.54
CA GLY A 32 7.62 -7.38 -11.03
C GLY A 32 7.44 -8.06 -9.67
N GLY A 33 6.31 -8.72 -9.53
CA GLY A 33 5.91 -9.38 -8.30
C GLY A 33 4.50 -9.95 -8.39
N ARG A 34 3.95 -10.34 -7.26
CA ARG A 34 2.57 -10.82 -7.15
C ARG A 34 1.98 -10.51 -5.79
N TRP A 35 0.65 -10.37 -5.76
CA TRP A 35 -0.13 -10.48 -4.54
C TRP A 35 -0.65 -11.91 -4.37
N SER A 36 -0.46 -12.48 -3.20
CA SER A 36 -1.18 -13.68 -2.73
C SER A 36 -2.04 -13.35 -1.51
N ASN A 37 -3.01 -14.22 -1.22
CA ASN A 37 -3.89 -14.09 -0.06
C ASN A 37 -4.04 -15.45 0.63
N THR A 38 -3.81 -15.51 1.94
CA THR A 38 -4.06 -16.67 2.79
C THR A 38 -4.70 -16.18 4.08
N ASP A 39 -5.86 -16.73 4.45
CA ASP A 39 -6.58 -16.38 5.68
C ASP A 39 -6.76 -14.85 5.88
N SER A 40 -7.13 -14.16 4.80
CA SER A 40 -7.31 -12.70 4.71
C SER A 40 -6.02 -11.86 4.83
N ILE A 41 -4.85 -12.48 5.00
CA ILE A 41 -3.55 -11.81 4.99
C ILE A 41 -3.09 -11.62 3.54
N GLN A 42 -2.87 -10.37 3.14
CA GLN A 42 -2.33 -10.07 1.82
C GLN A 42 -0.80 -10.16 1.86
N THR A 43 -0.19 -10.78 0.86
CA THR A 43 1.28 -10.86 0.77
C THR A 43 1.73 -10.35 -0.58
N LEU A 44 2.56 -9.31 -0.59
CA LEU A 44 3.24 -8.82 -1.78
C LEU A 44 4.64 -9.44 -1.84
N THR A 45 4.89 -10.27 -2.85
CA THR A 45 6.24 -10.77 -3.17
C THR A 45 6.76 -10.03 -4.39
N MET A 46 7.94 -9.42 -4.26
CA MET A 46 8.61 -8.63 -5.30
C MET A 46 9.89 -9.32 -5.74
N GLY A 47 10.22 -9.27 -7.03
CA GLY A 47 11.45 -9.88 -7.57
C GLY A 47 12.75 -9.19 -7.11
N GLY A 48 12.65 -7.94 -6.67
CA GLY A 48 13.74 -7.17 -6.06
C GLY A 48 13.33 -5.79 -5.54
N SER A 49 14.33 -5.04 -5.07
CA SER A 49 14.19 -3.63 -4.72
C SER A 49 13.94 -2.79 -5.97
N GLY A 50 13.12 -1.74 -5.85
CA GLY A 50 12.78 -0.82 -6.94
C GLY A 50 11.38 -1.03 -7.54
N THR A 51 10.53 -1.81 -6.88
CA THR A 51 9.14 -2.06 -7.30
C THR A 51 8.17 -1.95 -6.11
N SER A 52 6.87 -2.03 -6.38
CA SER A 52 5.80 -1.87 -5.40
C SER A 52 4.50 -2.57 -5.80
N GLY A 53 3.57 -2.60 -4.86
CA GLY A 53 2.19 -3.00 -5.09
C GLY A 53 1.21 -2.04 -4.42
N GLY A 54 0.03 -1.92 -5.01
CA GLY A 54 -1.07 -1.13 -4.47
C GLY A 54 -2.24 -1.98 -4.03
N LEU A 55 -2.91 -1.57 -2.95
CA LEU A 55 -4.18 -2.10 -2.45
C LEU A 55 -5.20 -0.97 -2.42
N ARG A 56 -6.22 -1.03 -3.29
CA ARG A 56 -7.29 -0.02 -3.34
C ARG A 56 -8.52 -0.52 -2.60
N PHE A 57 -9.03 0.28 -1.68
CA PHE A 57 -10.18 -0.04 -0.86
C PHE A 57 -11.36 0.88 -1.21
N MET A 58 -12.56 0.34 -1.12
CA MET A 58 -13.81 1.07 -1.31
C MET A 58 -14.83 0.63 -0.28
N CYS A 59 -15.72 1.54 0.12
CA CYS A 59 -16.86 1.22 0.96
C CYS A 59 -18.20 1.60 0.31
N GLY A 60 -19.31 1.12 0.90
CA GLY A 60 -20.66 1.38 0.40
C GLY A 60 -21.08 2.87 0.43
N THR A 61 -20.39 3.70 1.23
CA THR A 61 -20.64 5.16 1.27
C THR A 61 -19.91 5.92 0.15
N GLY A 62 -19.14 5.21 -0.69
CA GLY A 62 -18.38 5.78 -1.80
C GLY A 62 -17.02 6.36 -1.42
N GLU A 63 -16.52 6.17 -0.19
CA GLU A 63 -15.12 6.50 0.10
C GLU A 63 -14.18 5.50 -0.57
N VAL A 64 -13.10 6.04 -1.12
CA VAL A 64 -12.07 5.28 -1.83
C VAL A 64 -10.71 5.76 -1.36
N PHE A 65 -9.83 4.82 -1.03
CA PHE A 65 -8.43 5.11 -0.77
C PHE A 65 -7.52 4.03 -1.36
N LEU A 66 -6.27 4.37 -1.58
CA LEU A 66 -5.21 3.51 -2.10
C LEU A 66 -4.04 3.50 -1.13
N VAL A 67 -3.57 2.31 -0.78
CA VAL A 67 -2.32 2.12 -0.04
C VAL A 67 -1.27 1.59 -0.99
N MET A 68 -0.12 2.26 -1.04
CA MET A 68 1.05 1.84 -1.82
C MET A 68 2.14 1.34 -0.88
N LEU A 69 2.70 0.17 -1.18
CA LEU A 69 3.76 -0.48 -0.41
C LEU A 69 4.87 -0.93 -1.36
N GLY A 70 6.13 -0.67 -1.01
CA GLY A 70 7.23 -1.13 -1.84
C GLY A 70 8.58 -1.10 -1.15
N VAL A 71 9.61 -1.34 -1.96
CA VAL A 71 11.01 -1.23 -1.55
C VAL A 71 11.73 -0.35 -2.56
N HIS A 72 12.44 0.66 -2.07
CA HIS A 72 13.23 1.59 -2.87
C HIS A 72 14.62 1.72 -2.24
N ASN A 73 15.69 1.57 -3.03
CA ASN A 73 17.08 1.54 -2.54
C ASN A 73 17.25 0.68 -1.29
N TYR A 74 16.73 -0.56 -1.35
CA TYR A 74 16.83 -1.60 -0.33
C TYR A 74 16.08 -1.34 0.98
N LYS A 75 15.33 -0.23 1.10
CA LYS A 75 14.47 0.03 2.26
C LYS A 75 13.00 0.08 1.86
N ARG A 76 12.14 -0.36 2.77
CA ARG A 76 10.68 -0.19 2.69
C ARG A 76 10.24 1.27 2.55
N TRP A 77 9.11 1.48 1.87
CA TRP A 77 8.38 2.75 1.81
C TRP A 77 6.87 2.48 1.74
N CYS A 78 6.06 3.46 2.15
CA CYS A 78 4.61 3.44 1.97
C CYS A 78 4.05 4.83 1.64
N ASP A 79 2.88 4.86 1.01
CA ASP A 79 2.02 6.04 0.91
C ASP A 79 0.54 5.63 1.02
N ILE A 80 -0.29 6.62 1.34
CA ILE A 80 -1.74 6.53 1.37
C ILE A 80 -2.29 7.64 0.48
N SER A 81 -3.20 7.34 -0.43
CA SER A 81 -3.98 8.35 -1.15
C SER A 81 -5.45 8.20 -0.76
N THR A 82 -6.02 9.20 -0.08
CA THR A 82 -7.45 9.24 0.31
C THR A 82 -8.26 10.07 -0.68
N ASP A 83 -9.58 10.07 -0.51
CA ASP A 83 -10.50 10.95 -1.24
C ASP A 83 -10.42 10.79 -2.77
N LEU A 84 -10.13 9.57 -3.22
CA LEU A 84 -10.01 9.24 -4.63
C LEU A 84 -11.38 9.24 -5.31
N ALA A 85 -11.45 9.76 -6.54
CA ALA A 85 -12.64 9.60 -7.35
C ALA A 85 -12.78 8.12 -7.79
N PRO A 86 -13.99 7.64 -8.14
CA PRO A 86 -14.17 6.25 -8.59
C PRO A 86 -13.30 5.84 -9.79
N GLY A 87 -12.94 6.80 -10.65
CA GLY A 87 -12.05 6.60 -11.80
C GLY A 87 -10.56 6.68 -11.50
N ASP A 88 -10.17 7.04 -10.27
CA ASP A 88 -8.78 7.10 -9.84
C ASP A 88 -8.34 5.70 -9.34
N THR A 89 -8.21 4.79 -10.31
CA THR A 89 -7.82 3.41 -10.06
C THR A 89 -6.36 3.29 -9.64
N GLY A 90 -6.01 2.15 -9.02
CA GLY A 90 -4.63 1.82 -8.72
C GLY A 90 -3.77 1.81 -9.98
N MET A 91 -4.28 1.29 -11.09
CA MET A 91 -3.57 1.28 -12.39
C MET A 91 -3.31 2.69 -12.97
N LYS A 92 -4.15 3.67 -12.65
CA LYS A 92 -3.95 5.07 -13.06
C LYS A 92 -2.90 5.77 -12.19
N ILE A 93 -2.95 5.57 -10.88
CA ILE A 93 -2.10 6.28 -9.91
C ILE A 93 -0.71 5.64 -9.77
N HIS A 94 -0.60 4.31 -9.78
CA HIS A 94 0.66 3.59 -9.52
C HIS A 94 1.82 4.04 -10.43
N PRO A 95 1.65 4.30 -11.74
CA PRO A 95 2.73 4.82 -12.59
C PRO A 95 3.32 6.16 -12.11
N GLU A 96 2.58 6.98 -11.37
CA GLU A 96 3.04 8.30 -10.91
C GLU A 96 4.23 8.16 -9.95
N TYR A 97 4.29 7.08 -9.17
CA TYR A 97 5.41 6.75 -8.27
C TYR A 97 6.73 6.53 -9.03
N TYR A 98 6.65 6.20 -10.31
CA TYR A 98 7.79 5.90 -11.17
C TYR A 98 7.99 6.92 -12.29
N THR A 99 7.25 8.04 -12.22
CA THR A 99 7.38 9.15 -13.17
C THR A 99 8.15 10.28 -12.48
N ASP A 100 9.33 10.60 -13.00
CA ASP A 100 10.18 11.63 -12.41
C ASP A 100 9.47 12.99 -12.33
N GLY A 101 9.63 13.67 -11.20
CA GLY A 101 9.08 15.01 -10.97
C GLY A 101 7.66 15.05 -10.38
N THR A 102 6.95 13.92 -10.30
CA THR A 102 5.65 13.85 -9.61
C THR A 102 5.81 13.99 -8.09
N ALA A 103 4.72 14.30 -7.39
CA ALA A 103 4.71 14.31 -5.92
C ALA A 103 4.91 12.89 -5.37
N GLN A 104 4.29 11.90 -6.00
CA GLN A 104 4.33 10.49 -5.62
C GLN A 104 5.75 9.91 -5.75
N ASN A 105 6.48 10.28 -6.81
CA ASN A 105 7.86 9.84 -7.00
C ASN A 105 8.78 10.26 -5.84
N LYS A 106 8.54 11.44 -5.25
CA LYS A 106 9.32 11.91 -4.09
C LYS A 106 9.12 11.02 -2.85
N LEU A 107 7.93 10.43 -2.68
CA LEU A 107 7.60 9.60 -1.51
C LEU A 107 8.40 8.29 -1.47
N LEU A 108 8.85 7.76 -2.61
CA LEU A 108 9.71 6.56 -2.63
C LEU A 108 11.05 6.85 -1.94
N TRP A 109 11.55 8.08 -2.10
CA TRP A 109 12.82 8.53 -1.53
C TRP A 109 12.74 8.81 -0.03
N GLU A 110 11.55 9.07 0.50
CA GLU A 110 11.35 9.27 1.94
C GLU A 110 11.49 7.97 2.74
N GLN A 111 11.30 6.80 2.10
CA GLN A 111 11.51 5.48 2.72
C GLN A 111 10.78 5.30 4.07
N LEU A 112 9.59 5.90 4.17
CA LEU A 112 8.81 5.94 5.40
C LEU A 112 8.38 4.53 5.84
N SER A 113 8.54 4.25 7.14
CA SER A 113 8.03 3.03 7.78
C SER A 113 6.62 3.20 8.35
N GLU A 114 6.08 4.41 8.34
CA GLU A 114 4.75 4.71 8.86
C GLU A 114 4.18 5.94 8.15
N MET A 115 2.87 5.92 7.89
CA MET A 115 2.11 7.05 7.39
C MET A 115 0.68 7.01 7.94
N GLU A 116 0.10 8.19 8.17
CA GLU A 116 -1.31 8.34 8.50
C GLU A 116 -1.93 9.43 7.62
N LYS A 117 -3.13 9.19 7.10
CA LYS A 117 -3.97 10.21 6.46
C LYS A 117 -5.40 10.08 6.92
N THR A 118 -6.10 11.21 6.96
CA THR A 118 -7.53 11.29 7.30
C THR A 118 -8.28 11.75 6.06
N SER A 119 -9.31 10.99 5.65
CA SER A 119 -10.20 11.35 4.54
C SER A 119 -11.02 12.60 4.89
N ALA A 120 -11.59 13.25 3.87
CA ALA A 120 -12.51 14.36 4.06
C ALA A 120 -13.78 13.98 4.86
N LYS A 121 -14.13 12.68 4.91
CA LYS A 121 -15.24 12.17 5.73
C LYS A 121 -14.81 11.76 7.15
N GLY A 122 -13.54 11.94 7.49
CA GLY A 122 -13.00 11.70 8.83
C GLY A 122 -12.45 10.28 9.05
N THR A 123 -12.47 9.40 8.05
CA THR A 123 -11.85 8.08 8.16
C THR A 123 -10.34 8.22 8.20
N LYS A 124 -9.73 7.67 9.24
CA LYS A 124 -8.28 7.64 9.42
C LYS A 124 -7.74 6.32 8.86
N VAL A 125 -6.74 6.42 7.99
CA VAL A 125 -5.99 5.28 7.49
C VAL A 125 -4.55 5.41 7.98
N ASN A 126 -4.06 4.41 8.71
CA ASN A 126 -2.68 4.31 9.16
C ASN A 126 -2.03 3.08 8.51
N VAL A 127 -0.82 3.27 7.99
CA VAL A 127 0.04 2.20 7.48
C VAL A 127 1.29 2.20 8.33
N LYS A 128 1.63 1.06 8.95
CA LYS A 128 2.79 0.94 9.82
C LYS A 128 3.53 -0.38 9.60
N TYR A 129 4.81 -0.30 9.28
CA TYR A 129 5.72 -1.44 9.31
C TYR A 129 6.03 -1.79 10.77
N VAL A 130 5.56 -2.95 11.23
CA VAL A 130 5.66 -3.39 12.63
C VAL A 130 6.78 -4.40 12.87
N GLN A 131 7.27 -5.04 11.80
CA GLN A 131 8.37 -5.99 11.89
C GLN A 131 9.19 -5.98 10.60
N GLU A 132 10.50 -6.14 10.78
CA GLU A 132 11.47 -6.41 9.73
C GLU A 132 12.24 -7.67 10.13
N ALA A 133 12.33 -8.64 9.23
CA ALA A 133 13.11 -9.85 9.45
C ALA A 133 14.62 -9.53 9.46
N ALA A 134 15.41 -10.36 10.14
CA ALA A 134 16.85 -10.13 10.29
C ALA A 134 17.63 -10.08 8.96
N ASP A 135 17.09 -10.66 7.89
CA ASP A 135 17.65 -10.60 6.54
C ASP A 135 17.39 -9.26 5.82
N GLY A 136 16.54 -8.41 6.39
CA GLY A 136 16.09 -7.15 5.80
C GLY A 136 15.30 -7.34 4.49
N LYS A 137 14.70 -8.52 4.27
CA LYS A 137 13.96 -8.86 3.03
C LYS A 137 12.48 -9.13 3.26
N SER A 138 12.08 -9.42 4.49
CA SER A 138 10.69 -9.67 4.84
C SER A 138 10.18 -8.64 5.83
N PHE A 139 8.99 -8.11 5.56
CA PHE A 139 8.36 -7.08 6.38
C PHE A 139 6.95 -7.50 6.78
N VAL A 140 6.49 -7.06 7.95
CA VAL A 140 5.09 -7.11 8.35
C VAL A 140 4.55 -5.69 8.48
N VAL A 141 3.42 -5.44 7.85
CA VAL A 141 2.73 -4.15 7.80
C VAL A 141 1.32 -4.31 8.32
N HIS A 142 0.89 -3.38 9.16
CA HIS A 142 -0.51 -3.20 9.52
C HIS A 142 -1.08 -2.02 8.75
N ILE A 143 -2.24 -2.23 8.12
CA ILE A 143 -3.10 -1.18 7.60
C ILE A 143 -4.28 -1.08 8.55
N THR A 144 -4.38 0.00 9.30
CA THR A 144 -5.49 0.23 10.24
C THR A 144 -6.44 1.27 9.66
N ILE A 145 -7.73 0.95 9.63
CA ILE A 145 -8.81 1.83 9.20
C ILE A 145 -9.64 2.17 10.44
N ALA A 146 -9.78 3.44 10.78
CA ALA A 146 -10.43 3.91 12.02
C ALA A 146 -11.36 5.09 11.77
#